data_AF-A7NNA1-F1
#
_entry.id   AF-A7NNA1-F1
#
_cell.length_a   1.000
_cell.length_b   1.000
_cell.length_c   1.000
_cell.angle_alpha   90.00
_cell.angle_beta   90.00
_cell.angle_gamma   90.00
#
_symmetry.space_group_name_H-M   'P 1'
#
loop_
_entity.id
_entity.type
_entity.pdbx_description
1 polymer ?
#
loop_
_entity_poly.entity_id
_entity_poly.type
_entity_poly.pdbx_seq_one_letter_code
_entity_poly.pdbx_strand_id
1 'polypeptide(L)' 'MSVIEFQTHVEHGTIDLPEEYRHLVTGRVRIIILINEDEDEEDMVEFLLDHPYHSDSFTPLKRDEIYERR' A
#
# COMPACT_ATOMS: atom_id res chain seq x y z
N MET A 1 2.22 16.03 27.05
CA MET A 1 1.29 15.29 26.16
C MET A 1 2.04 14.10 25.63
N SER A 2 1.49 12.90 25.76
CA SER A 2 2.09 11.66 25.22
C SER A 2 1.26 11.19 24.04
N VAL A 3 1.92 10.69 22.99
CA VAL A 3 1.28 10.13 21.80
C VAL A 3 1.63 8.64 21.76
N ILE A 4 0.61 7.81 21.60
CA ILE A 4 0.75 6.37 21.41
C ILE A 4 0.29 6.10 19.98
N GLU A 5 1.17 5.53 19.16
CA GLU A 5 0.89 5.14 17.79
C GLU A 5 0.98 3.62 17.69
N PHE A 6 -0.05 3.00 17.14
CA PHE A 6 -0.11 1.56 16.92
C PHE A 6 -1.02 1.26 15.74
N GLN A 7 -0.82 0.09 15.13
CA GLN A 7 -1.67 -0.43 14.08
C GLN A 7 -2.45 -1.63 14.61
N THR A 8 -3.74 -1.68 14.33
CA THR A 8 -4.62 -2.81 14.67
C THR A 8 -5.75 -2.90 13.66
N HIS A 9 -6.49 -4.01 13.71
CA HIS A 9 -7.68 -4.20 12.90
C HIS A 9 -8.90 -3.61 13.63
N VAL A 10 -9.85 -3.10 12.84
CA VAL A 10 -11.16 -2.72 13.35
C VAL A 10 -12.06 -3.96 13.32
N GLU A 11 -12.45 -4.47 14.48
CA GLU A 11 -13.36 -5.60 14.59
C GLU A 11 -14.74 -5.11 15.04
N HIS A 12 -15.78 -5.35 14.23
CA HIS A 12 -17.16 -4.95 14.54
C HIS A 12 -17.31 -3.46 14.89
N GLY A 13 -16.52 -2.59 14.24
CA GLY A 13 -16.49 -1.15 14.51
C GLY A 13 -15.76 -0.75 15.79
N THR A 14 -15.02 -1.67 16.41
CA THR A 14 -14.24 -1.44 17.64
C THR A 14 -12.75 -1.53 17.33
N ILE A 15 -11.97 -0.60 17.91
CA ILE A 15 -10.50 -0.65 17.92
C ILE A 15 -10.09 -1.10 19.32
N ASP A 16 -9.51 -2.29 19.43
CA ASP A 16 -8.98 -2.77 20.69
C ASP A 16 -7.61 -2.17 20.98
N LEU A 17 -7.45 -1.64 22.19
CA LEU A 17 -6.17 -1.18 22.71
C LEU A 17 -5.28 -2.40 23.03
N PRO A 18 -4.08 -2.48 22.43
CA PRO A 18 -3.08 -3.49 22.78
C PRO A 18 -2.80 -3.49 24.28
N GLU A 19 -2.54 -4.66 24.86
CA GLU A 19 -2.41 -4.84 26.32
C GLU A 19 -1.33 -3.92 26.92
N GLU A 20 -0.24 -3.73 26.20
CA GLU A 20 0.86 -2.84 26.55
C GLU A 20 0.46 -1.38 26.77
N TYR A 21 -0.64 -0.92 26.16
CA TYR A 21 -1.10 0.48 26.28
C TYR A 21 -2.29 0.67 27.22
N ARG A 22 -2.96 -0.42 27.63
CA ARG A 22 -4.18 -0.35 28.47
C ARG A 22 -3.96 0.40 29.78
N HIS A 23 -2.79 0.26 30.39
CA HIS A 23 -2.45 0.94 31.65
C HIS A 23 -2.08 2.42 31.47
N LEU A 24 -1.73 2.84 30.24
CA LEU A 24 -1.34 4.20 29.91
C LEU A 24 -2.53 5.06 29.46
N VAL A 25 -3.61 4.42 29.00
CA VAL A 25 -4.79 5.08 28.47
C VAL A 25 -5.93 5.02 29.49
N THR A 26 -6.15 6.12 30.21
CA THR A 26 -7.26 6.26 31.17
C THR A 26 -8.02 7.57 30.97
N GLY A 27 -9.34 7.53 31.07
CA GLY A 27 -10.19 8.72 31.00
C GLY A 27 -10.48 9.18 29.56
N ARG A 28 -10.60 10.50 29.36
CA ARG A 28 -10.95 11.08 28.05
C ARG A 28 -9.70 11.21 27.18
N VAL A 29 -9.75 10.64 25.98
CA VAL A 29 -8.66 10.72 24.99
C VAL A 29 -9.09 11.42 23.71
N ARG A 30 -8.11 11.91 22.96
CA ARG A 30 -8.26 12.37 21.58
C ARG A 30 -7.65 11.30 20.67
N ILE A 31 -8.42 10.81 19.69
CA ILE A 31 -8.01 9.73 18.78
C ILE A 31 -7.83 10.33 17.38
N ILE A 32 -6.79 9.89 16.67
CA ILE A 32 -6.57 10.14 15.24
C ILE A 32 -6.56 8.76 14.58
N ILE A 33 -7.44 8.55 13.60
CA ILE A 33 -7.51 7.31 12.83
C ILE A 33 -6.96 7.63 11.45
N LEU A 34 -5.88 6.94 11.07
CA LEU A 34 -5.35 6.92 9.72
C LEU A 34 -5.79 5.60 9.11
N ILE A 35 -6.56 5.68 8.03
CA ILE A 35 -6.89 4.51 7.22
C ILE A 35 -5.83 4.43 6.13
N ASN A 36 -5.22 3.26 5.97
CA ASN A 36 -4.58 2.95 4.71
C ASN A 36 -5.74 2.66 3.77
N GLU A 37 -5.93 3.52 2.78
CA GLU A 37 -6.61 3.07 1.58
C GLU A 37 -5.70 1.98 1.05
N ASP A 38 -6.10 0.71 1.19
CA ASP A 38 -5.71 -0.28 0.21
C ASP A 38 -6.31 0.27 -1.08
N GLU A 39 -5.63 1.23 -1.71
CA GLU A 39 -5.86 1.47 -3.11
C GLU A 39 -5.62 0.08 -3.68
N ASP A 40 -6.68 -0.52 -4.20
CA ASP A 40 -6.58 -1.48 -5.28
C ASP A 40 -5.89 -0.75 -6.46
N GLU A 41 -4.68 -0.23 -6.27
CA GLU A 41 -3.73 0.02 -7.33
C GLU A 41 -3.43 -1.37 -7.84
N GLU A 42 -4.28 -1.81 -8.77
CA GLU A 42 -4.03 -2.95 -9.63
C GLU A 42 -2.57 -2.83 -10.06
N ASP A 43 -1.71 -3.75 -9.60
CA ASP A 43 -0.28 -3.67 -9.87
C ASP A 43 -0.14 -3.57 -11.39
N MET A 44 0.30 -2.41 -11.87
CA MET A 44 0.33 -2.12 -13.29
C MET A 44 1.19 -3.15 -14.04
N VAL A 45 2.17 -3.75 -13.38
CA VAL A 45 2.96 -4.85 -13.94
C VAL A 45 2.09 -6.10 -14.07
N GLU A 46 1.33 -6.47 -13.04
CA GLU A 46 0.41 -7.62 -13.06
C GLU A 46 -0.71 -7.42 -14.09
N PHE A 47 -1.33 -6.24 -14.12
CA PHE A 47 -2.34 -5.87 -15.10
C PHE A 47 -1.82 -6.02 -16.54
N LEU A 48 -0.61 -5.52 -16.84
CA LEU A 48 -0.03 -5.59 -18.19
C LEU A 48 0.46 -6.99 -18.58
N LEU A 49 0.74 -7.87 -17.62
CA LEU A 49 1.03 -9.28 -17.90
C LEU A 49 -0.24 -10.00 -18.39
N ASP A 50 -1.38 -9.73 -17.77
CA ASP A 50 -2.67 -10.30 -18.17
C ASP A 50 -3.30 -9.57 -19.37
N HIS A 51 -3.04 -8.27 -19.50
CA HIS A 51 -3.58 -7.37 -20.53
C HIS A 51 -2.43 -6.67 -21.28
N PRO A 52 -1.66 -7.40 -22.10
CA PRO A 52 -0.53 -6.83 -22.82
C PRO A 52 -0.97 -5.66 -23.72
N TYR A 53 -0.30 -4.53 -23.58
CA TYR A 53 -0.56 -3.36 -24.40
C TYR A 53 -0.05 -3.58 -25.83
N HIS A 54 -0.97 -3.70 -26.78
CA HIS A 54 -0.64 -3.84 -28.19
C HIS A 54 -0.57 -2.45 -28.85
N SER A 55 0.59 -2.14 -29.45
CA SER A 55 0.78 -0.93 -30.24
C SER A 55 1.26 -1.29 -31.64
N ASP A 56 0.51 -0.84 -32.65
CA ASP A 56 0.83 -1.09 -34.06
C ASP A 56 2.12 -0.41 -34.52
N SER A 57 2.58 0.61 -33.78
CA SER A 57 3.81 1.35 -34.06
C SER A 57 5.03 0.82 -33.29
N PHE A 58 4.86 -0.22 -32.46
CA PHE A 58 5.97 -0.78 -31.70
C PHE A 58 6.73 -1.82 -32.54
N THR A 59 7.97 -1.48 -32.89
CA THR A 59 8.92 -2.44 -33.49
C THR A 59 9.99 -2.78 -32.45
N PRO A 60 10.00 -4.01 -31.91
CA PRO A 60 11.03 -4.42 -30.97
C PRO A 60 12.41 -4.31 -31.61
N LEU A 61 13.37 -3.75 -30.87
CA LEU A 61 14.76 -3.74 -31.32
C LEU A 61 15.30 -5.16 -31.35
N LYS A 62 16.07 -5.48 -32.39
CA LYS A 62 16.83 -6.71 -32.46
C LYS A 62 17.93 -6.67 -31.40
N ARG A 63 18.35 -7.86 -31.00
CA ARG A 63 19.36 -8.05 -29.96
C ARG A 63 20.65 -7.29 -30.26
N ASP A 64 21.11 -7.31 -31.51
CA ASP A 64 22.34 -6.63 -31.93
C ASP A 64 22.19 -5.10 -31.82
N GLU A 65 21.01 -4.54 -32.14
CA GLU A 65 20.72 -3.10 -32.06
C GLU A 65 20.70 -2.57 -30.62
N ILE A 66 20.51 -3.44 -29.62
CA ILE A 66 20.58 -3.07 -28.20
C ILE A 66 22.03 -2.91 -27.74
N TYR A 67 22.93 -3.79 -28.19
CA TYR A 67 24.32 -3.81 -27.76
C TYR A 67 25.21 -2.81 -28.52
N GLU A 68 24.80 -2.37 -29.71
CA GLU A 68 25.53 -1.37 -30.52
C GLU A 68 25.31 0.09 -30.08
N ARG A 69 24.39 0.36 -29.15
CA ARG A 69 24.10 1.72 -28.63
C ARG A 69 25.04 2.18 -27.50
N ARG A 70 26.19 1.52 -27.33
CA ARG A 70 27.14 1.77 -26.23
C ARG A 70 28.35 2.58 -26.70
#